data_AF-A0A3M1T3I0-F1
#
_entry.id   AF-A0A3M1T3I0-F1
#
_cell.length_a   1.000
_cell.length_b   1.000
_cell.length_c   1.000
_cell.angle_alpha   90.00
_cell.angle_beta   90.00
_cell.angle_gamma   90.00
#
_symmetry.space_group_name_H-M   'P 1'
#
loop_
_entity.id
_entity.type
_entity.pdbx_description
1 polymer ?
#
loop_
_entity_poly.entity_id
_entity_poly.type
_entity_poly.pdbx_seq_one_letter_code
_entity_poly.pdbx_strand_id
1 'polypeptide(L)'
;MNIDLINWISFAWQALLKNRDWMTWNLFLAVLPWALSLWLFGKPRSRWLRWGVVSLTVATFIPHASHALQSSLYILKYIKTSYLIWAIALTAVLMGFDRWKLKGARSRSLLWWLGFLVFIAFLPNAPYVLTDIIHLVEDIRFYDSIWLITLILIPQYLIFMGLGFQAYVLSLMRLGTYLETRGWKRFVVPAEFIVCALSAIGIYMGRFRRFNSWDLVTQPDRVVAITMDDLASQRPFWVTIVTFAVITGLYFLMKWVTESIGLAQQSRSMAVLSNK
;
A
#
# COMPACT_ATOMS: atom_id res chain seq x y z
N MET A 1 23.30 -22.80 -30.35
CA MET A 1 23.02 -21.50 -29.69
C MET A 1 24.34 -20.75 -29.60
N ASN A 2 24.42 -19.53 -30.12
CA ASN A 2 25.70 -18.79 -30.20
C ASN A 2 26.21 -18.47 -28.78
N ILE A 3 27.51 -18.58 -28.51
CA ILE A 3 28.10 -18.39 -27.18
C ILE A 3 27.73 -17.02 -26.60
N ASP A 4 27.68 -16.00 -27.46
CA ASP A 4 27.27 -14.63 -27.09
C ASP A 4 25.83 -14.56 -26.60
N LEU A 5 24.92 -15.34 -27.20
CA LEU A 5 23.52 -15.38 -26.76
C LEU A 5 23.38 -16.06 -25.39
N ILE A 6 24.15 -17.12 -25.14
CA ILE A 6 24.17 -17.81 -23.84
C ILE A 6 24.69 -16.87 -22.75
N ASN A 7 25.78 -16.15 -23.05
CA ASN A 7 26.38 -15.17 -22.13
C ASN A 7 25.43 -13.99 -21.88
N TRP A 8 24.72 -13.52 -22.89
CA TRP A 8 23.75 -12.45 -22.72
C TRP A 8 22.55 -12.90 -21.88
N ILE A 9 22.00 -14.09 -22.12
CA ILE A 9 20.89 -14.66 -21.33
C ILE A 9 21.31 -14.87 -19.87
N SER A 10 22.51 -15.40 -19.63
CA SER A 10 23.00 -15.61 -18.25
C SER A 10 23.17 -14.28 -17.51
N PHE A 11 23.66 -13.25 -18.19
CA PHE A 11 23.80 -11.91 -17.64
C PHE A 11 22.45 -11.24 -17.36
N ALA A 12 21.49 -11.35 -18.29
CA ALA A 12 20.12 -10.90 -18.08
C ALA A 12 19.45 -11.61 -16.89
N TRP A 13 19.67 -12.93 -16.76
CA TRP A 13 19.16 -13.70 -15.64
C TRP A 13 19.76 -13.26 -14.31
N GLN A 14 21.06 -13.00 -14.25
CA GLN A 14 21.72 -12.47 -13.06
C GLN A 14 21.18 -11.09 -12.68
N ALA A 15 20.98 -10.21 -13.65
CA ALA A 15 20.41 -8.88 -13.42
C ALA A 15 18.98 -8.96 -12.85
N LEU A 16 18.14 -9.85 -13.39
CA LEU A 16 16.79 -10.10 -12.86
C LEU A 16 16.83 -10.62 -11.41
N LEU A 17 17.75 -11.52 -11.10
CA LEU A 17 17.84 -12.15 -9.78
C LEU A 17 18.44 -11.24 -8.70
N LYS A 18 19.33 -10.30 -9.07
CA LYS A 18 20.01 -9.39 -8.13
C LYS A 18 19.05 -8.68 -7.19
N ASN A 19 17.94 -8.17 -7.72
CA ASN A 19 16.97 -7.38 -6.96
C ASN A 19 15.72 -8.17 -6.54
N ARG A 20 15.68 -9.48 -6.82
CA ARG A 20 14.48 -10.30 -6.65
C ARG A 20 13.92 -10.22 -5.24
N ASP A 21 14.75 -10.40 -4.22
CA ASP A 21 14.27 -10.52 -2.83
C ASP A 21 13.66 -9.20 -2.36
N TRP A 22 14.34 -8.09 -2.63
CA TRP A 22 13.88 -6.75 -2.29
C TRP A 22 12.62 -6.34 -3.09
N MET A 23 12.58 -6.57 -4.40
CA MET A 23 11.39 -6.27 -5.22
C MET A 23 10.20 -7.13 -4.80
N THR A 24 10.43 -8.42 -4.55
CA THR A 24 9.36 -9.32 -4.11
C THR A 24 8.79 -8.87 -2.77
N TRP A 25 9.65 -8.45 -1.84
CA TRP A 25 9.24 -7.96 -0.53
C TRP A 25 8.43 -6.67 -0.61
N ASN A 26 8.92 -5.66 -1.35
CA ASN A 26 8.22 -4.39 -1.49
C ASN A 26 6.90 -4.56 -2.26
N LEU A 27 6.86 -5.42 -3.26
CA LEU A 27 5.63 -5.72 -3.99
C LEU A 27 4.62 -6.44 -3.08
N PHE A 28 5.09 -7.35 -2.24
CA PHE A 28 4.25 -8.02 -1.27
C PHE A 28 3.62 -7.04 -0.26
N LEU A 29 4.41 -6.11 0.28
CA LEU A 29 3.89 -5.03 1.13
C LEU A 29 2.91 -4.11 0.39
N ALA A 30 3.13 -3.86 -0.89
CA ALA A 30 2.24 -3.05 -1.74
C ALA A 30 0.89 -3.73 -2.03
N VAL A 31 0.87 -5.06 -2.13
CA VAL A 31 -0.34 -5.85 -2.39
C VAL A 31 -1.20 -6.05 -1.13
N LEU A 32 -0.60 -5.95 0.06
CA LEU A 32 -1.30 -6.17 1.33
C LEU A 32 -2.50 -5.22 1.56
N PRO A 33 -2.40 -3.89 1.36
CA PRO A 33 -3.55 -2.99 1.47
C PRO A 33 -4.69 -3.38 0.53
N TRP A 34 -4.37 -3.83 -0.68
CA TRP A 34 -5.38 -4.30 -1.61
C TRP A 34 -6.08 -5.55 -1.10
N ALA A 35 -5.34 -6.53 -0.59
CA ALA A 35 -5.92 -7.73 0.02
C ALA A 35 -6.82 -7.38 1.22
N LEU A 36 -6.39 -6.47 2.09
CA LEU A 36 -7.19 -5.95 3.21
C LEU A 36 -8.47 -5.25 2.73
N SER A 37 -8.39 -4.47 1.65
CA SER A 37 -9.55 -3.79 1.06
C SER A 37 -10.62 -4.76 0.57
N LEU A 38 -10.24 -5.95 0.06
CA LEU A 38 -11.18 -7.01 -0.34
C LEU A 38 -12.01 -7.52 0.84
N TRP A 39 -11.37 -7.64 1.99
CA TRP A 39 -12.00 -8.12 3.21
C TRP A 39 -12.81 -7.03 3.93
N LEU A 40 -12.28 -5.81 4.01
CA LEU A 40 -12.89 -4.69 4.74
C LEU A 40 -14.08 -4.08 3.99
N PHE A 41 -13.93 -3.88 2.68
CA PHE A 41 -14.86 -3.09 1.87
C PHE A 41 -15.71 -3.95 0.93
N GLY A 42 -15.37 -5.23 0.77
CA GLY A 42 -16.17 -6.20 0.02
C GLY A 42 -17.20 -6.93 0.87
N LYS A 43 -18.11 -7.66 0.20
CA LYS A 43 -18.81 -8.79 0.83
C LYS A 43 -17.88 -10.00 0.70
N PRO A 44 -17.16 -10.43 1.75
CA PRO A 44 -16.24 -11.56 1.63
C PRO A 44 -17.02 -12.81 1.19
N ARG A 45 -16.81 -13.24 -0.06
CA ARG A 45 -17.50 -14.39 -0.65
C ARG A 45 -17.17 -15.72 0.04
N SER A 46 -16.03 -15.82 0.73
CA SER A 46 -15.55 -17.07 1.36
C SER A 46 -14.78 -16.83 2.67
N ARG A 47 -14.89 -17.75 3.63
CA ARG A 47 -14.07 -17.76 4.87
C ARG A 47 -12.59 -17.93 4.56
N TRP A 48 -12.25 -18.66 3.49
CA TRP A 48 -10.87 -18.83 3.00
C TRP A 48 -10.22 -17.51 2.61
N LEU A 49 -10.97 -16.58 2.03
CA LEU A 49 -10.44 -15.25 1.70
C LEU A 49 -10.05 -14.48 2.96
N ARG A 50 -10.86 -14.59 4.04
CA ARG A 50 -10.56 -13.91 5.31
C ARG A 50 -9.30 -14.46 5.95
N TRP A 51 -9.21 -15.79 6.05
CA TRP A 51 -8.01 -16.45 6.58
C TRP A 51 -6.80 -16.22 5.68
N GLY A 52 -6.96 -16.20 4.37
CA GLY A 52 -5.89 -15.84 3.43
C GLY A 52 -5.34 -14.44 3.66
N VAL A 53 -6.20 -13.43 3.83
CA VAL A 53 -5.76 -12.05 4.13
C VAL A 53 -5.06 -11.98 5.49
N VAL A 54 -5.59 -12.67 6.51
CA VAL A 54 -4.94 -12.74 7.83
C VAL A 54 -3.56 -13.41 7.71
N SER A 55 -3.47 -14.56 7.05
CA SER A 55 -2.21 -15.28 6.82
C SER A 55 -1.21 -14.45 6.02
N LEU A 56 -1.65 -13.72 4.99
CA LEU A 56 -0.81 -12.79 4.24
C LEU A 56 -0.30 -11.66 5.14
N THR A 57 -1.17 -11.09 5.98
CA THR A 57 -0.76 -10.07 6.95
C THR A 57 0.28 -10.63 7.93
N VAL A 58 0.08 -11.86 8.43
CA VAL A 58 1.05 -12.54 9.30
C VAL A 58 2.35 -12.87 8.56
N ALA A 59 2.29 -13.20 7.27
CA ALA A 59 3.47 -13.49 6.45
C ALA A 59 4.39 -12.27 6.26
N THR A 60 3.88 -11.04 6.42
CA THR A 60 4.71 -9.81 6.49
C THR A 60 5.69 -9.76 7.65
N PHE A 61 5.59 -10.72 8.57
CA PHE A 61 6.51 -10.82 9.70
C PHE A 61 7.53 -11.95 9.56
N ILE A 62 7.46 -12.78 8.52
CA ILE A 62 8.32 -13.98 8.39
C ILE A 62 9.78 -13.63 8.03
N PRO A 63 10.08 -12.83 6.99
CA PRO A 63 11.47 -12.58 6.59
C PRO A 63 12.24 -11.74 7.61
N HIS A 64 11.53 -10.90 8.35
CA HIS A 64 12.06 -10.11 9.45
C HIS A 64 11.69 -10.71 10.80
N ALA A 65 11.43 -12.03 10.90
CA ALA A 65 10.95 -12.65 12.14
C ALA A 65 11.82 -12.35 13.35
N SER A 66 13.14 -12.20 13.18
CA SER A 66 14.06 -11.78 14.25
C SER A 66 13.79 -10.33 14.71
N HIS A 67 13.64 -9.38 13.79
CA HIS A 67 13.27 -8.00 14.11
C HIS A 67 11.83 -7.86 14.58
N ALA A 68 10.90 -8.65 14.04
CA ALA A 68 9.51 -8.71 14.47
C ALA A 68 9.41 -9.29 15.88
N LEU A 69 10.18 -10.33 16.21
CA LEU A 69 10.26 -10.91 17.55
C LEU A 69 10.92 -9.93 18.53
N GLN A 70 12.04 -9.30 18.16
CA GLN A 70 12.68 -8.26 18.98
C GLN A 70 11.75 -7.06 19.20
N SER A 71 11.04 -6.61 18.17
CA SER A 71 10.05 -5.54 18.27
C SER A 71 8.85 -5.96 19.12
N SER A 72 8.39 -7.21 19.01
CA SER A 72 7.30 -7.74 19.84
C SER A 72 7.70 -7.83 21.31
N LEU A 73 8.92 -8.28 21.60
CA LEU A 73 9.48 -8.30 22.95
C LEU A 73 9.70 -6.87 23.48
N TYR A 74 10.13 -5.94 22.62
CA TYR A 74 10.26 -4.52 22.97
C TYR A 74 8.89 -3.89 23.24
N ILE A 75 7.87 -4.18 22.44
CA ILE A 75 6.48 -3.76 22.66
C ILE A 75 6.00 -4.26 24.02
N LEU A 76 6.14 -5.56 24.30
CA LEU A 76 5.72 -6.14 25.58
C LEU A 76 6.44 -5.53 26.78
N LYS A 77 7.70 -5.10 26.59
CA LYS A 77 8.54 -4.57 27.67
C LYS A 77 8.44 -3.04 27.85
N TYR A 78 8.15 -2.29 26.79
CA TYR A 78 8.30 -0.82 26.78
C TYR A 78 7.08 -0.05 26.23
N ILE A 79 6.03 -0.71 25.74
CA ILE A 79 4.82 0.02 25.35
C ILE A 79 4.19 0.67 26.59
N LYS A 80 4.08 2.00 26.59
CA LYS A 80 3.39 2.70 27.67
C LYS A 80 1.93 2.27 27.64
N THR A 81 1.40 1.85 28.78
CA THR A 81 -0.02 1.46 28.94
C THR A 81 -0.97 2.57 28.46
N SER A 82 -0.54 3.84 28.54
CA SER A 82 -1.27 4.98 28.01
C SER A 82 -1.60 4.86 26.52
N TYR A 83 -0.70 4.36 25.66
CA TYR A 83 -0.98 4.22 24.23
C TYR A 83 -2.04 3.17 23.96
N LEU A 84 -1.98 2.04 24.66
CA LEU A 84 -3.00 0.99 24.58
C LEU A 84 -4.37 1.52 25.00
N ILE A 85 -4.43 2.28 26.11
CA ILE A 85 -5.66 2.89 26.60
C ILE A 85 -6.22 3.87 25.56
N TRP A 86 -5.40 4.77 25.02
CA TRP A 86 -5.85 5.74 24.01
C TRP A 86 -6.27 5.06 22.70
N ALA A 87 -5.58 4.03 22.25
CA ALA A 87 -5.97 3.27 21.05
C ALA A 87 -7.30 2.54 21.25
N ILE A 88 -7.51 1.91 22.42
CA ILE A 88 -8.77 1.27 22.79
C ILE A 88 -9.89 2.31 22.90
N ALA A 89 -9.64 3.45 23.56
CA ALA A 89 -10.60 4.54 23.71
C ALA A 89 -11.02 5.11 22.35
N LEU A 90 -10.06 5.41 21.48
CA LEU A 90 -10.33 5.89 20.11
C LEU A 90 -11.17 4.88 19.33
N THR A 91 -10.79 3.59 19.38
CA THR A 91 -11.55 2.52 18.71
C THR A 91 -12.97 2.42 19.26
N ALA A 92 -13.14 2.51 20.58
CA ALA A 92 -14.44 2.49 21.24
C ALA A 92 -15.32 3.69 20.85
N VAL A 93 -14.75 4.89 20.76
CA VAL A 93 -15.43 6.11 20.31
C VAL A 93 -15.89 5.97 18.86
N LEU A 94 -15.00 5.51 17.97
CA LEU A 94 -15.35 5.27 16.56
C LEU A 94 -16.45 4.21 16.43
N MET A 95 -16.39 3.14 17.22
CA MET A 95 -17.44 2.12 17.29
C MET A 95 -18.75 2.66 17.87
N GLY A 96 -18.70 3.57 18.84
CA GLY A 96 -19.88 4.22 19.42
C GLY A 96 -20.59 5.09 18.38
N PHE A 97 -19.83 5.92 17.66
CA PHE A 97 -20.33 6.73 16.56
C PHE A 97 -20.92 5.87 15.44
N ASP A 98 -20.26 4.76 15.12
CA ASP A 98 -20.73 3.77 14.16
C ASP A 98 -22.12 3.24 14.50
N ARG A 99 -22.30 2.78 15.74
CA ARG A 99 -23.58 2.27 16.25
C ARG A 99 -24.65 3.34 16.29
N TRP A 100 -24.30 4.56 16.67
CA TRP A 100 -25.22 5.69 16.73
C TRP A 100 -25.73 6.07 15.35
N LYS A 101 -24.87 6.07 14.32
CA LYS A 101 -25.26 6.43 12.96
C LYS A 101 -25.94 5.29 12.21
N LEU A 102 -25.58 4.03 12.47
CA LEU A 102 -26.12 2.87 11.77
C LEU A 102 -27.47 2.36 12.28
N LYS A 103 -28.10 2.96 13.31
CA LYS A 103 -29.37 2.54 13.96
C LYS A 103 -30.12 1.43 13.19
N GLY A 104 -29.87 0.16 13.53
CA GLY A 104 -30.53 -1.01 12.93
C GLY A 104 -29.71 -1.85 11.93
N ALA A 105 -28.61 -1.33 11.38
CA ALA A 105 -27.65 -2.12 10.59
C ALA A 105 -26.56 -2.71 11.51
N ARG A 106 -26.09 -3.93 11.20
CA ARG A 106 -25.02 -4.61 11.93
C ARG A 106 -23.77 -3.70 11.99
N SER A 107 -23.49 -3.16 13.17
CA SER A 107 -22.28 -2.35 13.43
C SER A 107 -21.02 -3.16 13.10
N ARG A 108 -19.96 -2.44 12.70
CA ARG A 108 -18.69 -3.08 12.35
C ARG A 108 -18.09 -3.76 13.58
N SER A 109 -17.54 -4.95 13.40
CA SER A 109 -16.87 -5.68 14.49
C SER A 109 -15.55 -5.01 14.87
N LEU A 110 -15.06 -5.29 16.08
CA LEU A 110 -13.72 -4.85 16.51
C LEU A 110 -12.64 -5.27 15.50
N LEU A 111 -12.75 -6.50 14.98
CA LEU A 111 -11.83 -7.03 13.98
C LEU A 111 -11.82 -6.18 12.70
N TRP A 112 -12.96 -5.64 12.29
CA TRP A 112 -13.03 -4.74 11.13
C TRP A 112 -12.28 -3.43 11.38
N TRP A 113 -12.44 -2.84 12.56
CA TRP A 113 -11.73 -1.60 12.94
C TRP A 113 -10.22 -1.81 13.05
N LEU A 114 -9.78 -2.92 13.66
CA LEU A 114 -8.37 -3.30 13.68
C LEU A 114 -7.83 -3.48 12.26
N GLY A 115 -8.58 -4.18 11.40
CA GLY A 115 -8.23 -4.35 10.00
C GLY A 115 -8.12 -3.02 9.25
N PHE A 116 -9.01 -2.07 9.52
CA PHE A 116 -8.97 -0.73 8.92
C PHE A 116 -7.75 0.07 9.37
N LEU A 117 -7.36 -0.01 10.64
CA LEU A 117 -6.13 0.62 11.13
C LEU A 117 -4.89 0.03 10.46
N VAL A 118 -4.82 -1.30 10.34
CA VAL A 118 -3.74 -1.98 9.60
C VAL A 118 -3.74 -1.56 8.14
N PHE A 119 -4.92 -1.47 7.51
CA PHE A 119 -5.06 -0.98 6.14
C PHE A 119 -4.44 0.41 5.98
N ILE A 120 -4.82 1.38 6.80
CA ILE A 120 -4.28 2.75 6.73
C ILE A 120 -2.77 2.79 7.00
N ALA A 121 -2.27 2.02 7.98
CA ALA A 121 -0.84 2.00 8.31
C ALA A 121 0.01 1.40 7.18
N PHE A 122 -0.49 0.39 6.47
CA PHE A 122 0.25 -0.28 5.40
C PHE A 122 0.01 0.33 4.01
N LEU A 123 -1.06 1.12 3.84
CA LEU A 123 -1.42 1.73 2.57
C LEU A 123 -0.30 2.55 1.90
N PRO A 124 0.54 3.32 2.62
CA PRO A 124 1.65 4.06 2.02
C PRO A 124 2.68 3.17 1.31
N ASN A 125 2.81 1.90 1.69
CA ASN A 125 3.76 0.97 1.07
C ASN A 125 3.42 0.69 -0.40
N ALA A 126 2.16 0.79 -0.80
CA ALA A 126 1.75 0.55 -2.18
C ALA A 126 2.29 1.61 -3.17
N PRO A 127 2.09 2.92 -2.94
CA PRO A 127 2.72 3.97 -3.74
C PRO A 127 4.20 4.19 -3.40
N TYR A 128 4.71 3.74 -2.25
CA TYR A 128 6.14 3.81 -1.90
C TYR A 128 7.04 3.15 -2.94
N VAL A 129 6.56 2.07 -3.57
CA VAL A 129 7.27 1.37 -4.64
C VAL A 129 7.65 2.30 -5.81
N LEU A 130 6.94 3.42 -6.03
CA LEU A 130 7.35 4.39 -7.05
C LEU A 130 8.71 5.06 -6.74
N THR A 131 9.04 5.20 -5.45
CA THR A 131 10.32 5.81 -5.02
C THR A 131 11.51 4.89 -5.24
N ASP A 132 11.25 3.62 -5.53
CA ASP A 132 12.27 2.61 -5.79
C ASP A 132 12.92 2.76 -7.17
N ILE A 133 12.47 3.72 -7.99
CA ILE A 133 13.13 4.18 -9.21
C ILE A 133 14.61 4.55 -8.98
N ILE A 134 14.99 4.91 -7.76
CA ILE A 134 16.39 5.20 -7.40
C ILE A 134 17.28 3.97 -7.65
N HIS A 135 16.81 2.75 -7.37
CA HIS A 135 17.58 1.52 -7.61
C HIS A 135 17.67 1.20 -9.10
N LEU A 136 16.65 1.53 -9.90
CA LEU A 136 16.75 1.46 -11.36
C LEU A 136 17.88 2.38 -11.87
N VAL A 137 17.98 3.60 -11.34
CA VAL A 137 19.06 4.53 -11.70
C VAL A 137 20.43 3.97 -11.30
N GLU A 138 20.54 3.33 -10.14
CA GLU A 138 21.77 2.66 -9.69
C GLU A 138 22.15 1.49 -10.61
N ASP A 139 21.18 0.65 -10.99
CA ASP A 139 21.43 -0.47 -11.90
C ASP A 139 21.79 -0.01 -13.31
N ILE A 140 21.15 1.04 -13.82
CA ILE A 140 21.50 1.66 -15.12
C ILE A 140 22.95 2.16 -15.12
N ARG A 141 23.44 2.65 -13.98
CA ARG A 141 24.85 3.09 -13.84
C ARG A 141 25.83 1.93 -13.68
N PHE A 142 25.35 0.78 -13.21
CA PHE A 142 26.17 -0.40 -12.98
C PHE A 142 26.34 -1.27 -14.23
N TYR A 143 25.28 -1.37 -15.05
CA TYR A 143 25.28 -2.18 -16.26
C TYR A 143 25.63 -1.35 -17.51
N ASP A 144 26.69 -1.70 -18.22
CA ASP A 144 27.08 -0.98 -19.45
C ASP A 144 26.27 -1.37 -20.70
N SER A 145 25.45 -2.44 -20.62
CA SER A 145 24.71 -2.96 -21.77
C SER A 145 23.36 -2.26 -21.95
N ILE A 146 23.27 -1.43 -23.00
CA ILE A 146 22.02 -0.73 -23.39
C ILE A 146 20.87 -1.71 -23.63
N TRP A 147 21.14 -2.86 -24.26
CA TRP A 147 20.13 -3.87 -24.54
C TRP A 147 19.57 -4.50 -23.27
N LEU A 148 20.42 -4.83 -22.30
CA LEU A 148 19.97 -5.34 -21.01
C LEU A 148 19.16 -4.28 -20.26
N ILE A 149 19.63 -3.03 -20.23
CA ILE A 149 18.91 -1.94 -19.58
C ILE A 149 17.52 -1.77 -20.18
N THR A 150 17.45 -1.66 -21.51
CA THR A 150 16.22 -1.27 -22.20
C THR A 150 15.21 -2.41 -22.29
N LEU A 151 15.65 -3.65 -22.50
CA LEU A 151 14.75 -4.79 -22.72
C LEU A 151 14.44 -5.57 -21.44
N ILE A 152 15.28 -5.48 -20.41
CA ILE A 152 15.14 -6.28 -19.19
C ILE A 152 14.89 -5.38 -17.97
N LEU A 153 15.84 -4.51 -17.62
CA LEU A 153 15.76 -3.73 -16.37
C LEU A 153 14.59 -2.74 -16.38
N ILE A 154 14.48 -1.89 -17.40
CA ILE A 154 13.39 -0.89 -17.46
C ILE A 154 12.01 -1.58 -17.40
N PRO A 155 11.70 -2.59 -18.24
CA PRO A 155 10.43 -3.32 -18.14
C PRO A 155 10.20 -3.98 -16.77
N GLN A 156 11.23 -4.60 -16.16
CA GLN A 156 11.12 -5.23 -14.85
C GLN A 156 10.69 -4.22 -13.77
N TYR A 157 11.37 -3.07 -13.70
CA TYR A 157 11.04 -2.01 -12.74
C TYR A 157 9.69 -1.36 -13.03
N LEU A 158 9.33 -1.15 -14.30
CA LEU A 158 8.02 -0.59 -14.67
C LEU A 158 6.87 -1.54 -14.29
N ILE A 159 7.02 -2.85 -14.51
CA ILE A 159 6.03 -3.85 -14.10
C ILE A 159 5.91 -3.86 -12.57
N PHE A 160 7.02 -3.88 -11.85
CA PHE A 160 7.05 -3.84 -10.39
C PHE A 160 6.35 -2.60 -9.81
N MET A 161 6.72 -1.40 -10.29
CA MET A 161 6.12 -0.14 -9.89
C MET A 161 4.64 -0.06 -10.28
N GLY A 162 4.31 -0.51 -11.50
CA GLY A 162 2.95 -0.53 -12.02
C GLY A 162 2.03 -1.44 -11.19
N LEU A 163 2.48 -2.64 -10.83
CA LEU A 163 1.71 -3.57 -9.99
C LEU A 163 1.50 -3.02 -8.58
N GLY A 164 2.54 -2.48 -7.95
CA GLY A 164 2.45 -1.87 -6.61
C GLY A 164 1.50 -0.67 -6.59
N PHE A 165 1.62 0.21 -7.57
CA PHE A 165 0.75 1.38 -7.69
C PHE A 165 -0.68 1.01 -8.07
N GLN A 166 -0.88 0.00 -8.93
CA GLN A 166 -2.23 -0.48 -9.24
C GLN A 166 -2.91 -1.08 -8.00
N ALA A 167 -2.18 -1.76 -7.12
CA ALA A 167 -2.71 -2.21 -5.84
C ALA A 167 -3.18 -1.04 -4.97
N TYR A 168 -2.44 0.08 -4.96
CA TYR A 168 -2.89 1.33 -4.32
C TYR A 168 -4.19 1.86 -4.91
N VAL A 169 -4.26 2.00 -6.24
CA VAL A 169 -5.44 2.52 -6.96
C VAL A 169 -6.67 1.68 -6.65
N LEU A 170 -6.56 0.36 -6.77
CA LEU A 170 -7.66 -0.57 -6.50
C LEU A 170 -8.11 -0.53 -5.03
N SER A 171 -7.18 -0.31 -4.11
CA SER A 171 -7.49 -0.16 -2.68
C SER A 171 -8.34 1.08 -2.40
N LEU A 172 -7.94 2.24 -2.95
CA LEU A 172 -8.67 3.50 -2.79
C LEU A 172 -10.02 3.48 -3.52
N MET A 173 -10.09 2.93 -4.74
CA MET A 173 -11.37 2.77 -5.45
C MET A 173 -12.37 1.94 -4.63
N ARG A 174 -11.91 0.88 -3.96
CA ARG A 174 -12.76 0.07 -3.07
C ARG A 174 -13.22 0.82 -1.85
N LEU A 175 -12.36 1.65 -1.25
CA LEU A 175 -12.75 2.56 -0.18
C LEU A 175 -13.82 3.54 -0.68
N GLY A 176 -13.64 4.12 -1.87
CA GLY A 176 -14.61 4.99 -2.52
C GLY A 176 -15.97 4.33 -2.71
N THR A 177 -16.01 3.16 -3.37
CA THR A 177 -17.25 2.39 -3.53
C THR A 177 -17.90 2.04 -2.19
N TYR A 178 -17.10 1.71 -1.17
CA TYR A 178 -17.62 1.47 0.18
C TYR A 178 -18.29 2.70 0.77
N LEU A 179 -17.67 3.88 0.65
CA LEU A 179 -18.27 5.14 1.10
C LEU A 179 -19.58 5.44 0.35
N GLU A 180 -19.61 5.22 -0.97
CA GLU A 180 -20.83 5.40 -1.79
C GLU A 180 -21.98 4.51 -1.33
N THR A 181 -21.73 3.20 -1.16
CA THR A 181 -22.76 2.24 -0.71
C THR A 181 -23.31 2.54 0.69
N ARG A 182 -22.62 3.38 1.47
CA ARG A 182 -23.04 3.85 2.80
C ARG A 182 -23.71 5.21 2.78
N GLY A 183 -23.90 5.82 1.60
CA GLY A 183 -24.51 7.15 1.44
C GLY A 183 -23.53 8.31 1.61
N TRP A 184 -22.22 8.07 1.56
CA TRP A 184 -21.17 9.08 1.75
C TRP A 184 -20.52 9.50 0.43
N LYS A 185 -21.25 9.46 -0.69
CA LYS A 185 -20.72 9.79 -2.03
C LYS A 185 -20.00 11.13 -2.09
N ARG A 186 -20.52 12.17 -1.43
CA ARG A 186 -19.89 13.51 -1.36
C ARG A 186 -18.50 13.53 -0.70
N PHE A 187 -18.18 12.52 0.11
CA PHE A 187 -16.93 12.43 0.85
C PHE A 187 -15.90 11.51 0.18
N VAL A 188 -16.22 10.88 -0.95
CA VAL A 188 -15.30 9.98 -1.66
C VAL A 188 -14.04 10.73 -2.09
N VAL A 189 -14.19 11.81 -2.85
CA VAL A 189 -13.06 12.61 -3.35
C VAL A 189 -12.25 13.23 -2.19
N PRO A 190 -12.86 13.89 -1.19
CA PRO A 190 -12.12 14.35 -0.01
C PRO A 190 -11.35 13.24 0.71
N ALA A 191 -11.94 12.04 0.86
CA ALA A 191 -11.26 10.91 1.49
C ALA A 191 -10.07 10.41 0.65
N GLU A 192 -10.20 10.36 -0.67
CA GLU A 192 -9.10 10.02 -1.59
C GLU A 192 -7.93 11.00 -1.43
N PHE A 193 -8.20 12.31 -1.40
CA PHE A 193 -7.16 13.32 -1.16
C PHE A 193 -6.50 13.19 0.21
N ILE A 194 -7.27 12.97 1.28
CA ILE A 194 -6.71 12.78 2.64
C ILE A 194 -5.82 11.53 2.67
N VAL A 195 -6.27 10.43 2.06
CA VAL A 195 -5.51 9.19 2.01
C VAL A 195 -4.23 9.34 1.20
N CYS A 196 -4.26 10.09 0.08
CA CYS A 196 -3.06 10.47 -0.65
C CYS A 196 -2.12 11.31 0.23
N ALA A 197 -2.62 12.30 0.96
CA ALA A 197 -1.79 13.13 1.84
C ALA A 197 -1.11 12.27 2.94
N LEU A 198 -1.87 11.39 3.60
CA LEU A 198 -1.33 10.46 4.58
C LEU A 198 -0.30 9.51 3.97
N SER A 199 -0.53 9.05 2.73
CA SER A 199 0.40 8.20 2.00
C SER A 199 1.68 8.93 1.64
N ALA A 200 1.63 10.20 1.23
CA ALA A 200 2.82 11.01 0.98
C ALA A 200 3.67 11.21 2.24
N ILE A 201 3.03 11.46 3.39
CA ILE A 201 3.71 11.54 4.68
C ILE A 201 4.34 10.16 5.03
N GLY A 202 3.59 9.08 4.84
CA GLY A 202 4.06 7.70 5.05
C GLY A 202 5.28 7.36 4.19
N ILE A 203 5.26 7.72 2.90
CA ILE A 203 6.39 7.54 1.98
C ILE A 203 7.61 8.32 2.47
N TYR A 204 7.42 9.58 2.86
CA TYR A 204 8.51 10.40 3.36
C TYR A 204 9.16 9.80 4.61
N MET A 205 8.34 9.41 5.59
CA MET A 205 8.80 8.76 6.83
C MET A 205 9.56 7.45 6.54
N GLY A 206 9.05 6.62 5.65
CA GLY A 206 9.70 5.36 5.27
C GLY A 206 11.00 5.59 4.52
N ARG A 207 11.03 6.50 3.55
CA ARG A 207 12.19 6.67 2.65
C ARG A 207 13.33 7.44 3.30
N PHE A 208 13.03 8.53 4.01
CA PHE A 208 14.05 9.45 4.54
C PHE A 208 14.37 9.19 6.00
N ARG A 209 13.36 8.89 6.82
CA ARG A 209 13.56 8.61 8.25
C ARG A 209 13.69 7.12 8.57
N ARG A 210 13.46 6.24 7.58
CA ARG A 210 13.55 4.77 7.69
C ARG A 210 12.63 4.19 8.77
N PHE A 211 11.49 4.85 9.00
CA PHE A 211 10.46 4.32 9.86
C PHE A 211 9.73 3.17 9.17
N ASN A 212 9.45 2.12 9.93
CA ASN A 212 8.63 1.00 9.51
C ASN A 212 7.23 1.10 10.14
N SER A 213 6.28 0.32 9.61
CA SER A 213 4.91 0.29 10.13
C SER A 213 4.82 -0.08 11.63
N TRP A 214 5.82 -0.78 12.18
CA TRP A 214 5.86 -1.11 13.62
C TRP A 214 6.34 0.04 14.50
N ASP A 215 7.09 1.00 13.96
CA ASP A 215 7.56 2.16 14.74
C ASP A 215 6.40 3.06 15.17
N LEU A 216 5.31 3.07 14.39
CA LEU A 216 4.02 3.69 14.77
C LEU A 216 3.42 3.10 16.04
N VAL A 217 3.72 1.83 16.34
CA VAL A 217 3.18 1.11 17.51
C VAL A 217 4.17 1.13 18.67
N THR A 218 5.47 0.99 18.37
CA THR A 218 6.51 0.88 19.41
C THR A 218 6.89 2.24 19.98
N GLN A 219 6.93 3.29 19.15
CA GLN A 219 7.43 4.62 19.53
C GLN A 219 6.59 5.75 18.87
N PRO A 220 5.26 5.81 19.11
CA PRO A 220 4.38 6.78 18.44
C PRO A 220 4.78 8.23 18.69
N ASP A 221 5.15 8.60 19.93
CA ASP A 221 5.61 9.95 20.27
C ASP A 221 6.79 10.39 19.40
N ARG A 222 7.76 9.49 19.18
CA ARG A 222 8.96 9.76 18.39
C ARG A 222 8.60 9.95 16.91
N VAL A 223 7.75 9.09 16.37
CA VAL A 223 7.31 9.20 14.98
C VAL A 223 6.57 10.51 14.76
N VAL A 224 5.61 10.85 15.63
CA VAL A 224 4.85 12.10 15.54
C VAL A 224 5.75 13.32 15.68
N ALA A 225 6.62 13.36 16.69
CA ALA A 225 7.51 14.49 16.93
C ALA A 225 8.43 14.76 15.73
N ILE A 226 9.08 13.71 15.21
CA ILE A 226 9.96 13.84 14.05
C ILE A 226 9.17 14.25 12.80
N THR A 227 7.97 13.70 12.61
CA THR A 227 7.13 14.06 11.46
C THR A 227 6.70 15.52 11.52
N MET A 228 6.33 16.04 12.69
CA MET A 228 5.95 17.44 12.84
C MET A 228 7.14 18.38 12.64
N ASP A 229 8.31 18.02 13.17
CA ASP A 229 9.56 18.78 12.97
C ASP A 229 9.99 18.81 11.49
N ASP A 230 9.83 17.68 10.79
CA ASP A 230 10.06 17.60 9.35
C ASP A 230 9.07 18.45 8.57
N LEU A 231 7.77 18.36 8.87
CA LEU A 231 6.76 19.18 8.17
C LEU A 231 6.91 20.68 8.45
N ALA A 232 7.54 21.07 9.56
CA ALA A 232 7.92 22.46 9.83
C ALA A 232 9.21 22.89 9.09
N SER A 233 10.00 21.93 8.61
CA SER A 233 11.26 22.15 7.90
C SER A 233 11.03 22.32 6.39
N GLN A 234 11.70 23.30 5.78
CA GLN A 234 11.47 23.67 4.37
C GLN A 234 11.67 22.51 3.39
N ARG A 235 12.80 21.79 3.46
CA ARG A 235 13.13 20.74 2.50
C ARG A 235 12.22 19.50 2.63
N PRO A 236 12.06 18.88 3.81
CA PRO A 236 11.12 17.77 3.98
C PRO A 236 9.69 18.11 3.55
N PHE A 237 9.20 19.29 3.94
CA PHE A 237 7.87 19.76 3.56
C PHE A 237 7.66 19.74 2.05
N TRP A 238 8.57 20.35 1.28
CA TRP A 238 8.45 20.37 -0.18
C TRP A 238 8.54 18.98 -0.81
N VAL A 239 9.39 18.09 -0.27
CA VAL A 239 9.46 16.70 -0.74
C VAL A 239 8.13 15.99 -0.53
N THR A 240 7.49 16.16 0.63
CA THR A 240 6.17 15.58 0.92
C THR A 240 5.09 16.16 0.01
N ILE A 241 5.11 17.47 -0.25
CA ILE A 241 4.15 18.13 -1.16
C ILE A 241 4.30 17.64 -2.60
N VAL A 242 5.53 17.53 -3.11
CA VAL A 242 5.78 16.98 -4.45
C VAL A 242 5.35 15.53 -4.53
N THR A 243 5.68 14.73 -3.51
CA THR A 243 5.24 13.33 -3.43
C THR A 243 3.71 13.24 -3.46
N PHE A 244 3.03 14.08 -2.67
CA PHE A 244 1.57 14.17 -2.66
C PHE A 244 0.99 14.52 -4.03
N ALA A 245 1.55 15.53 -4.72
CA ALA A 245 1.10 15.94 -6.04
C ALA A 245 1.26 14.80 -7.07
N VAL A 246 2.43 14.14 -7.07
CA VAL A 246 2.74 13.03 -7.98
C VAL A 246 1.80 11.85 -7.75
N ILE A 247 1.68 11.35 -6.52
CA ILE A 247 0.84 10.18 -6.24
C ILE A 247 -0.64 10.47 -6.49
N THR A 248 -1.09 11.70 -6.21
CA THR A 248 -2.49 12.10 -6.44
C THR A 248 -2.79 12.20 -7.93
N GLY A 249 -1.92 12.84 -8.71
CA GLY A 249 -2.06 12.92 -10.16
C GLY A 249 -2.06 11.55 -10.83
N LEU A 250 -1.09 10.70 -10.47
CA LEU A 250 -1.02 9.32 -10.96
C LEU A 250 -2.25 8.50 -10.53
N TYR A 251 -2.74 8.70 -9.30
CA TYR A 251 -3.92 7.98 -8.80
C TYR A 251 -5.15 8.29 -9.64
N PHE A 252 -5.46 9.57 -9.87
CA PHE A 252 -6.63 9.94 -10.66
C PHE A 252 -6.51 9.50 -12.12
N LEU A 253 -5.30 9.58 -12.70
CA LEU A 253 -5.03 9.05 -14.04
C LEU A 253 -5.32 7.54 -14.12
N MET A 254 -4.76 6.75 -13.21
CA MET A 254 -4.92 5.30 -13.21
C MET A 254 -6.33 4.86 -12.83
N LYS A 255 -7.01 5.61 -11.95
CA LYS A 255 -8.43 5.42 -11.64
C LYS A 255 -9.28 5.57 -12.90
N TRP A 256 -9.08 6.66 -13.65
CA TRP A 256 -9.79 6.90 -14.92
C TRP A 256 -9.55 5.78 -15.95
N VAL A 257 -8.31 5.32 -16.09
CA VAL A 257 -7.98 4.17 -16.96
C VAL A 257 -8.71 2.90 -16.51
N THR A 258 -8.65 2.60 -15.20
CA THR A 258 -9.27 1.40 -14.63
C THR A 258 -10.78 1.38 -14.80
N GLU A 259 -11.45 2.52 -14.59
CA GLU A 259 -12.90 2.67 -14.80
C GLU A 259 -13.26 2.51 -16.28
N SER A 260 -12.49 3.11 -17.18
CA SER A 260 -12.71 3.00 -18.63
C SER A 260 -12.61 1.56 -19.13
N ILE A 261 -11.63 0.79 -18.65
CA ILE A 261 -11.49 -0.64 -18.96
C ILE A 261 -12.71 -1.43 -18.43
N GLY A 262 -13.14 -1.15 -17.20
CA GLY A 262 -14.31 -1.80 -16.61
C GLY A 262 -15.60 -1.56 -17.40
N LEU A 263 -15.83 -0.32 -17.86
CA LEU A 263 -16.96 0.04 -18.69
C LEU A 263 -16.93 -0.70 -20.04
N ALA A 264 -15.77 -0.75 -20.70
CA ALA A 264 -15.60 -1.46 -21.96
C ALA A 264 -15.91 -2.97 -21.83
N GLN A 265 -15.52 -3.60 -20.72
CA GLN A 265 -15.84 -5.01 -20.44
C GLN A 265 -17.34 -5.22 -20.22
N GLN A 266 -18.00 -4.33 -19.48
CA GLN A 266 -19.43 -4.40 -19.24
C GLN A 266 -20.23 -4.28 -20.55
N SER A 267 -19.89 -3.31 -21.40
CA SER A 267 -20.52 -3.15 -22.72
C SER A 267 -20.37 -4.39 -23.60
N ARG A 268 -19.19 -5.02 -23.62
CA ARG A 268 -18.97 -6.29 -24.34
C ARG A 268 -19.83 -7.43 -23.79
N SER A 269 -19.95 -7.55 -22.48
CA SER A 269 -20.77 -8.60 -21.86
C SER A 269 -22.26 -8.48 -22.20
N MET A 270 -22.80 -7.25 -22.23
CA MET A 270 -24.20 -7.00 -22.61
C MET A 270 -24.46 -7.30 -24.09
N ALA A 271 -23.52 -6.96 -24.98
CA ALA A 271 -23.63 -7.27 -26.40
C ALA A 271 -23.67 -8.80 -26.67
N VAL A 272 -22.89 -9.59 -25.93
CA VAL A 272 -22.91 -11.06 -26.04
C VAL A 272 -24.24 -11.65 -25.56
N LEU A 273 -24.84 -11.08 -24.49
CA LEU A 273 -26.13 -11.55 -23.98
C LEU A 273 -27.30 -11.16 -24.89
N SER A 274 -27.22 -10.04 -25.60
CA SER A 274 -28.25 -9.60 -26.55
C SER A 274 -28.25 -10.38 -27.88
N ASN A 275 -27.17 -11.09 -28.19
CA ASN A 275 -27.03 -11.90 -29.41
C ASN A 275 -27.35 -13.39 -29.19
N LYS A 276 -27.86 -13.75 -28.01
CA LYS A 276 -28.37 -15.08 -27.66
C LYS A 276 -29.88 -15.01 -27.47
#